data_AF-A0A556QKT9-F1
#
_entry.id   AF-A0A556QKT9-F1
#
_cell.length_a   1.000
_cell.length_b   1.000
_cell.length_c   1.000
_cell.angle_alpha   90.00
_cell.angle_beta   90.00
_cell.angle_gamma   90.00
#
_symmetry.space_group_name_H-M   'P 1'
#
loop_
_entity.id
_entity.type
_entity.pdbx_description
1 polymer ?
#
loop_
_entity_poly.entity_id
_entity_poly.type
_entity_poly.pdbx_seq_one_letter_code
_entity_poly.pdbx_strand_id
1 'polypeptide(L)' 'MSTYKEISELSPAEVATKLNETREKLLHLRLRKQTGQVEKTSELRTLRKDIARLETARTAKNKKAAA' A
#
# COMPACT_ATOMS: atom_id res chain seq x y z
N MET A 1 -0.86 11.11 0.11
CA MET A 1 -1.52 10.06 -0.69
C MET A 1 -0.69 9.85 -1.93
N SER A 2 -0.13 8.67 -2.15
CA SER A 2 0.58 8.38 -3.40
C SER A 2 -0.43 8.26 -4.54
N THR A 3 -0.14 8.95 -5.64
CA THR A 3 -1.02 8.95 -6.82
C THR A 3 -0.75 7.69 -7.66
N TYR A 4 -1.77 7.21 -8.39
CA TYR A 4 -1.65 6.00 -9.22
C TYR A 4 -0.52 6.11 -10.26
N LYS A 5 -0.19 7.34 -10.71
CA LYS A 5 0.90 7.63 -11.64
C LYS A 5 2.26 7.21 -11.08
N GLU A 6 2.57 7.61 -9.84
CA GLU A 6 3.82 7.26 -9.16
C GLU A 6 3.95 5.73 -8.96
N ILE A 7 2.81 5.06 -8.77
CA ILE A 7 2.78 3.60 -8.55
C ILE A 7 2.97 2.83 -9.86
N SER A 8 2.49 3.38 -10.97
CA SER A 8 2.67 2.82 -12.31
C SER A 8 4.13 2.87 -12.78
N GLU A 9 4.86 3.92 -12.41
CA GLU A 9 6.27 4.11 -12.82
C GLU A 9 7.25 3.19 -12.07
N LEU A 10 6.89 2.70 -10.88
CA LEU A 10 7.73 1.79 -10.09
C LEU A 10 7.87 0.41 -10.75
N SER A 11 9.05 -0.20 -10.66
CA SER A 11 9.29 -1.56 -11.16
C SER A 11 8.40 -2.60 -10.45
N PRO A 12 7.97 -3.70 -11.10
CA PRO A 12 7.18 -4.74 -10.44
C PRO A 12 7.82 -5.29 -9.15
N ALA A 13 9.15 -5.33 -9.09
CA ALA A 13 9.88 -5.72 -7.87
C ALA A 13 9.74 -4.67 -6.76
N GLU A 14 9.89 -3.39 -7.09
CA GLU A 14 9.73 -2.28 -6.14
C GLU A 14 8.29 -2.17 -5.61
N VAL A 15 7.30 -2.43 -6.47
CA VAL A 15 5.90 -2.49 -6.05
C VAL A 15 5.70 -3.56 -4.99
N ALA A 16 6.31 -4.74 -5.13
CA ALA A 16 6.23 -5.81 -4.14
C ALA A 16 6.89 -5.43 -2.81
N THR A 17 8.09 -4.81 -2.86
CA THR A 17 8.80 -4.32 -1.67
C THR A 17 7.97 -3.26 -0.92
N LYS A 18 7.47 -2.25 -1.63
CA LYS A 18 6.59 -1.23 -1.04
C LYS A 18 5.33 -1.83 -0.44
N LEU A 19 4.74 -2.86 -1.07
CA LEU A 19 3.56 -3.52 -0.55
C LEU A 19 3.83 -4.16 0.83
N ASN A 20 4.98 -4.82 0.98
CA ASN A 20 5.39 -5.41 2.25
C ASN A 20 5.62 -4.35 3.32
N GLU A 21 6.39 -3.29 3.02
CA GLU A 21 6.62 -2.17 3.94
C GLU A 21 5.29 -1.50 4.38
N THR A 22 4.36 -1.32 3.44
CA THR A 22 3.06 -0.69 3.72
C THR A 22 2.19 -1.58 4.62
N ARG A 23 2.27 -2.91 4.45
CA ARG A 23 1.60 -3.89 5.30
C ARG A 23 2.20 -3.92 6.71
N GLU A 24 3.52 -3.85 6.85
CA GLU A 24 4.17 -3.74 8.16
C GLU A 24 3.78 -2.45 8.89
N LYS A 25 3.79 -1.31 8.19
CA LYS A 25 3.31 -0.03 8.74
C LYS A 25 1.85 -0.13 9.20
N LEU A 26 1.00 -0.81 8.43
CA LEU A 26 -0.40 -1.05 8.81
C LEU A 26 -0.52 -1.93 10.06
N LEU A 27 0.29 -2.99 10.18
CA LEU A 27 0.33 -3.86 11.35
C LEU A 27 0.72 -3.05 12.59
N HIS A 28 1.78 -2.27 12.50
CA HIS A 28 2.28 -1.44 13.59
C HIS A 28 1.22 -0.39 14.02
N LEU A 29 0.54 0.25 13.08
CA LEU A 29 -0.56 1.16 13.39
C LEU A 29 -1.78 0.46 13.98
N ARG A 30 -2.07 -0.79 13.60
CA ARG A 30 -3.12 -1.61 14.24
C ARG A 30 -2.79 -1.95 15.68
N LEU A 31 -1.53 -2.31 15.96
CA LEU A 31 -1.05 -2.58 17.32
C LEU A 31 -1.15 -1.31 18.18
N ARG A 32 -0.67 -0.16 17.67
CA ARG A 32 -0.83 1.14 18.34
C ARG A 32 -2.28 1.52 18.57
N LYS A 33 -3.19 1.16 17.63
CA LYS A 33 -4.63 1.43 17.77
C LYS A 33 -5.20 0.63 18.93
N GLN A 34 -4.77 -0.62 19.07
CA GLN A 34 -5.21 -1.51 20.13
C GLN A 34 -4.69 -1.08 21.51
N THR A 35 -3.52 -0.45 21.59
CA THR A 35 -3.00 0.14 22.84
C THR A 35 -3.63 1.50 23.19
N GLY A 36 -4.60 1.99 22.42
CA GLY A 36 -5.31 3.25 22.70
C GLY A 36 -4.51 4.53 22.44
N GLN A 37 -3.30 4.42 21.88
CA GLN A 37 -2.39 5.55 21.62
C GLN A 37 -2.43 6.03 20.15
N VAL A 38 -3.54 5.83 19.42
CA VAL A 38 -3.62 6.29 18.03
C VAL A 38 -4.18 7.70 17.96
N GLU A 39 -3.25 8.64 17.82
CA GLU A 39 -3.54 10.05 17.57
C GLU A 39 -4.10 10.32 16.16
N LYS A 40 -3.81 9.43 15.18
CA LYS A 40 -4.17 9.62 13.76
C LYS A 40 -4.80 8.38 13.12
N THR A 41 -6.08 8.16 13.39
CA THR A 41 -6.88 7.10 12.75
C THR A 41 -7.04 7.26 11.23
N SER A 42 -6.83 8.47 10.71
CA SER A 42 -6.83 8.76 9.28
C SER A 42 -5.71 8.04 8.51
N GLU A 43 -4.56 7.80 9.14
CA GLU A 43 -3.40 7.12 8.52
C GLU A 43 -3.69 5.65 8.19
N LEU A 44 -4.50 4.99 9.02
CA LEU A 44 -4.99 3.62 8.77
C LEU A 44 -5.79 3.55 7.46
N ARG A 45 -6.61 4.57 7.19
CA ARG A 45 -7.41 4.66 5.97
C ARG A 45 -6.53 4.96 4.75
N THR A 46 -5.52 5.81 4.88
CA THR A 46 -4.60 6.09 3.77
C THR A 46 -3.76 4.87 3.42
N LEU A 47 -3.19 4.17 4.40
CA LEU A 47 -2.40 2.95 4.17
C LEU A 47 -3.21 1.85 3.49
N ARG A 48 -4.47 1.65 3.91
CA ARG A 48 -5.38 0.70 3.24
C ARG A 48 -5.61 1.05 1.78
N LYS A 49 -5.82 2.34 1.47
CA LYS A 49 -5.99 2.81 0.08
C LYS A 49 -4.70 2.65 -0.72
N ASP A 50 -3.55 2.89 -0.12
CA ASP A 50 -2.25 2.77 -0.80
C ASP A 50 -1.93 1.30 -1.12
N ILE A 51 -2.24 0.35 -0.23
CA ILE A 51 -2.16 -1.10 -0.50
C ILE A 51 -3.05 -1.47 -1.70
N ALA A 52 -4.32 -1.03 -1.70
CA ALA A 52 -5.23 -1.33 -2.80
C ALA A 52 -4.73 -0.80 -4.14
N ARG A 53 -4.16 0.42 -4.16
CA ARG A 53 -3.56 0.98 -5.39
C ARG A 53 -2.34 0.19 -5.86
N LEU A 54 -1.46 -0.22 -4.94
CA LEU A 54 -0.30 -1.06 -5.25
C LEU A 54 -0.70 -2.42 -5.83
N GLU A 55 -1.70 -3.08 -5.23
CA GLU A 55 -2.24 -4.34 -5.75
C GLU A 55 -2.90 -4.17 -7.12
N THR A 56 -3.61 -3.06 -7.33
CA THR A 56 -4.23 -2.74 -8.63
C THR A 56 -3.17 -2.53 -9.72
N ALA A 57 -2.10 -1.78 -9.43
CA ALA A 57 -1.01 -1.57 -10.37
C ALA A 57 -0.27 -2.88 -10.71
N ARG A 58 -0.02 -3.73 -9.71
CA ARG A 58 0.55 -5.08 -9.92
C ARG A 58 -0.34 -5.92 -10.84
N THR A 59 -1.64 -5.93 -10.59
CA THR A 59 -2.62 -6.67 -11.40
C THR A 59 -2.69 -6.13 -12.82
N ALA A 60 -2.69 -4.80 -13.00
CA ALA A 60 -2.69 -4.16 -14.30
C ALA A 60 -1.43 -4.51 -15.11
N LYS A 61 -0.25 -4.54 -14.48
CA LYS A 61 1.01 -4.98 -15.12
C LYS A 61 0.96 -6.45 -15.53
N ASN A 62 0.48 -7.32 -14.65
CA ASN A 62 0.30 -8.74 -14.98
C ASN A 62 -0.67 -8.96 -16.14
N LYS A 63 -1.78 -8.19 -16.19
CA LYS A 63 -2.76 -8.28 -17.29
C LYS A 63 -2.18 -7.79 -18.62
N LYS A 64 -1.31 -6.77 -18.60
CA LYS A 64 -0.59 -6.29 -19.80
C LYS A 64 0.47 -7.27 -20.31
N ALA A 65 1.02 -8.12 -19.45
CA ALA A 65 1.98 -9.15 -19.83
C ALA A 65 1.31 -10.43 -20.38
N ALA A 66 0.01 -10.60 -20.13
CA ALA A 66 -0.78 -11.75 -20.56
C ALA A 66 -1.63 -11.50 -21.82
N ALA A 67 -1.53 -10.30 -22.42
CA ALA A 67 -2.20 -9.90 -23.65
C ALA A 67 -1.16 -9.61 -24.73
#